data_AF-A0A3C1GDZ8-F1
#
_entry.id   AF-A0A3C1GDZ8-F1
#
_cell.length_a   1.000
_cell.length_b   1.000
_cell.length_c   1.000
_cell.angle_alpha   90.00
_cell.angle_beta   90.00
_cell.angle_gamma   90.00
#
_symmetry.space_group_name_H-M   'P 1'
#
loop_
_entity.id
_entity.type
_entity.pdbx_description
1 polymer ?
#
loop_
_entity_poly.entity_id
_entity_poly.type
_entity_poly.pdbx_seq_one_letter_code
_entity_poly.pdbx_strand_id
1 'polypeptide(L)'
;MVLEEIAAERSLAALVQPGRVLDVTAAPSMGAIAQADPDRAVQIVQARIEGLQTIRRAAIAATGPQDWVLFRDREGHVSALLRASGAAKVAGYYGVVIRPRGDVVVRRGEDGGGKVAEIQVDAACAVLGTAICGLVASRHEGEQFTGRDHATVGLEDLKKAAYTSALAKAVRILCGLSGVSLSDLATAWECSEESAEKRCYRGSGYGKSADRQPAARPAPRRDAPAHAEPGETEPADPNARPACSWPGKPRKLPDDSWGVGIEGDPRPGDDVVVTSKEGKSWTRTVAEVVSSAGGVCLCSLVPDERRG
;
A
#
# COMPACT_ATOMS: atom_id res chain seq x y z
N MET A 1 1.01 8.60 -30.70
CA MET A 1 0.24 7.93 -29.62
C MET A 1 0.36 6.42 -29.68
N VAL A 2 0.00 5.72 -30.78
CA VAL A 2 0.06 4.24 -30.85
C VAL A 2 1.49 3.65 -30.73
N LEU A 3 2.53 4.37 -31.16
CA LEU A 3 3.92 3.89 -31.08
C LEU A 3 4.55 4.00 -29.67
N GLU A 4 4.10 4.93 -28.82
CA GLU A 4 4.56 5.05 -27.43
C GLU A 4 3.94 3.99 -26.52
N GLU A 5 2.68 3.62 -26.80
CA GLU A 5 1.96 2.56 -26.10
C GLU A 5 2.65 1.20 -26.31
N ILE A 6 3.10 0.91 -27.54
CA ILE A 6 3.86 -0.31 -27.88
C ILE A 6 5.25 -0.34 -27.21
N ALA A 7 5.91 0.81 -27.05
CA ALA A 7 7.21 0.90 -26.37
C ALA A 7 7.07 0.70 -24.85
N ALA A 8 6.03 1.27 -24.24
CA ALA A 8 5.70 1.06 -22.84
C ALA A 8 5.29 -0.40 -22.56
N GLU A 9 4.48 -1.02 -23.42
CA GLU A 9 4.12 -2.44 -23.30
C GLU A 9 5.33 -3.37 -23.45
N ARG A 10 6.26 -3.09 -24.37
CA ARG A 10 7.50 -3.87 -24.53
C ARG A 10 8.46 -3.70 -23.35
N SER A 11 8.58 -2.49 -22.81
CA SER A 11 9.37 -2.22 -21.60
C SER A 11 8.77 -2.97 -20.40
N LEU A 12 7.44 -2.98 -20.26
CA LEU A 12 6.79 -3.68 -19.16
C LEU A 12 6.75 -5.19 -19.30
N ALA A 13 6.64 -5.70 -20.53
CA ALA A 13 6.81 -7.12 -20.79
C ALA A 13 8.24 -7.58 -20.50
N ALA A 14 9.26 -6.73 -20.66
CA ALA A 14 10.64 -7.03 -20.27
C ALA A 14 10.90 -6.90 -18.76
N LEU A 15 10.27 -5.93 -18.08
CA LEU A 15 10.34 -5.71 -16.63
C LEU A 15 9.57 -6.75 -15.81
N VAL A 16 8.54 -7.37 -16.38
CA VAL A 16 7.61 -8.27 -15.68
C VAL A 16 7.50 -9.61 -16.42
N GLN A 17 8.63 -10.18 -16.85
CA GLN A 17 8.64 -11.63 -17.17
C GLN A 17 8.96 -12.40 -15.90
N PRO A 18 8.11 -13.34 -15.46
CA PRO A 18 8.49 -14.27 -14.42
C PRO A 18 9.72 -15.06 -14.89
N GLY A 19 10.85 -14.86 -14.20
CA GLY A 19 12.12 -15.54 -14.49
C GLY A 19 13.12 -14.81 -15.40
N ARG A 20 12.79 -13.62 -15.94
CA ARG A 20 13.78 -12.80 -16.66
C ARG A 20 14.30 -11.71 -15.74
N VAL A 21 15.44 -11.97 -15.13
CA VAL A 21 16.26 -10.92 -14.50
C VAL A 21 16.58 -9.92 -15.61
N LEU A 22 16.16 -8.67 -15.45
CA LEU A 22 16.66 -7.60 -16.31
C LEU A 22 18.18 -7.69 -16.29
N ASP A 23 18.78 -7.87 -17.46
CA ASP A 23 20.22 -7.83 -17.60
C ASP A 23 20.66 -6.37 -17.47
N VAL A 24 20.69 -5.85 -16.24
CA VAL A 24 21.17 -4.49 -15.88
C VAL A 24 22.71 -4.43 -15.95
N THR A 25 23.35 -5.38 -16.62
CA THR A 25 24.77 -5.73 -16.47
C THR A 25 25.76 -4.78 -17.14
N ALA A 26 25.34 -3.67 -17.74
CA ALA A 26 26.30 -2.74 -18.34
C ALA A 26 26.69 -1.54 -17.45
N ALA A 27 25.86 -1.17 -16.47
CA ALA A 27 26.18 -0.03 -15.60
C ALA A 27 26.90 -0.51 -14.33
N PRO A 28 28.09 0.03 -14.00
CA PRO A 28 28.74 -0.28 -12.72
C PRO A 28 27.80 0.09 -11.56
N SER A 29 27.77 -0.76 -10.54
CA SER A 29 26.98 -0.47 -9.34
C SER A 29 27.45 0.82 -8.69
N MET A 30 26.57 1.51 -7.96
CA MET A 30 26.97 2.73 -7.23
C MET A 30 28.12 2.47 -6.26
N GLY A 31 28.21 1.26 -5.68
CA GLY A 31 29.33 0.86 -4.83
C GLY A 31 30.65 0.77 -5.61
N ALA A 32 30.63 0.19 -6.82
CA ALA A 32 31.81 0.14 -7.68
C ALA A 32 32.26 1.53 -8.14
N ILE A 33 31.32 2.42 -8.49
CA ILE A 33 31.61 3.81 -8.82
C ILE A 33 32.22 4.54 -7.61
N ALA A 34 31.63 4.40 -6.42
CA ALA A 34 32.10 5.06 -5.21
C ALA A 34 33.50 4.61 -4.78
N GLN A 35 33.87 3.34 -5.01
CA GLN A 35 35.22 2.83 -4.73
C GLN A 35 36.25 3.38 -5.71
N ALA A 36 35.89 3.48 -7.00
CA ALA A 36 36.80 3.96 -8.04
C ALA A 36 36.94 5.49 -8.05
N ASP A 37 35.85 6.21 -7.82
CA ASP A 37 35.74 7.67 -7.87
C ASP A 37 34.61 8.17 -6.95
N PRO A 38 34.93 8.47 -5.66
CA PRO A 38 33.96 8.93 -4.68
C PRO A 38 33.25 10.23 -5.09
N ASP A 39 33.98 11.18 -5.67
CA ASP A 39 33.44 12.48 -6.07
C ASP A 39 32.44 12.32 -7.21
N ARG A 40 32.76 11.47 -8.19
CA ARG A 40 31.83 11.13 -9.26
C ARG A 40 30.58 10.43 -8.75
N ALA A 41 30.71 9.53 -7.77
CA ALA A 41 29.56 8.88 -7.15
C ALA A 41 28.63 9.90 -6.48
N VAL A 42 29.18 10.88 -5.74
CA VAL A 42 28.42 11.97 -5.12
C VAL A 42 27.67 12.79 -6.18
N GLN A 43 28.35 13.18 -7.26
CA GLN A 43 27.73 13.94 -8.36
C GLN A 43 26.56 13.18 -8.99
N ILE A 44 26.70 11.87 -9.21
CA ILE A 44 25.63 11.02 -9.78
C ILE A 44 24.44 10.96 -8.83
N VAL A 45 24.68 10.82 -7.52
CA VAL A 45 23.60 10.80 -6.52
C VAL A 45 22.88 12.15 -6.48
N GLN A 46 23.63 13.26 -6.44
CA GLN A 46 23.05 14.61 -6.44
C GLN A 46 22.19 14.86 -7.69
N ALA A 47 22.72 14.55 -8.88
CA ALA A 47 21.96 14.69 -10.13
C ALA A 47 20.67 13.84 -10.13
N ARG A 48 20.71 12.64 -9.54
CA ARG A 48 19.51 11.80 -9.38
C ARG A 48 18.51 12.41 -8.41
N ILE A 49 18.96 12.93 -7.26
CA ILE A 49 18.09 13.60 -6.29
C ILE A 49 17.39 14.80 -6.94
N GLU A 50 18.14 15.64 -7.65
CA GLU A 50 17.60 16.80 -8.37
C GLU A 50 16.59 16.39 -9.43
N GLY A 51 16.91 15.35 -10.22
CA GLY A 51 15.99 14.80 -11.22
C GLY A 51 14.68 14.31 -10.58
N LEU A 52 14.75 13.57 -9.47
CA LEU A 52 13.58 13.07 -8.75
C LEU A 52 12.74 14.20 -8.13
N GLN A 53 13.38 15.21 -7.56
CA GLN A 53 12.70 16.39 -7.02
C GLN A 53 12.00 17.18 -8.13
N THR A 54 12.64 17.30 -9.29
CA THR A 54 12.08 17.97 -10.48
C THR A 54 10.85 17.23 -10.99
N ILE A 55 10.94 15.91 -11.16
CA ILE A 55 9.80 15.08 -11.58
C ILE A 55 8.67 15.15 -10.56
N ARG A 56 8.97 15.06 -9.26
CA ARG A 56 7.98 15.17 -8.19
C ARG A 56 7.23 16.50 -8.25
N ARG A 57 7.95 17.62 -8.37
CA ARG A 57 7.35 18.96 -8.46
C ARG A 57 6.46 19.09 -9.70
N ALA A 58 6.96 18.66 -10.86
CA ALA A 58 6.21 18.70 -12.11
C ALA A 58 4.93 17.84 -12.05
N ALA A 59 5.02 16.65 -11.45
CA ALA A 59 3.88 15.76 -11.28
C ALA A 59 2.81 16.35 -10.34
N ILE A 60 3.20 17.00 -9.24
CA ILE A 60 2.25 17.71 -8.36
C ILE A 60 1.65 18.92 -9.08
N ALA A 61 2.45 19.71 -9.82
CA ALA A 61 1.98 20.87 -10.57
C ALA A 61 0.94 20.50 -11.64
N ALA A 62 1.00 19.28 -12.20
CA ALA A 62 0.02 18.76 -13.15
C ALA A 62 -1.34 18.39 -12.51
N THR A 63 -1.42 18.37 -11.18
CA THR A 63 -2.65 18.09 -10.43
C THR A 63 -3.36 19.38 -10.02
N GLY A 64 -4.64 19.29 -9.66
CA GLY A 64 -5.40 20.39 -9.07
C GLY A 64 -5.80 20.11 -7.61
N PRO A 65 -6.34 21.10 -6.88
CA PRO A 65 -6.79 20.90 -5.49
C PRO A 65 -7.80 19.76 -5.32
N GLN A 66 -8.66 19.56 -6.31
CA GLN A 66 -9.61 18.45 -6.33
C GLN A 66 -8.91 17.10 -6.42
N ASP A 67 -7.64 17.00 -6.75
CA ASP A 67 -6.94 15.71 -6.82
C ASP A 67 -6.39 15.25 -5.47
N TRP A 68 -6.54 16.06 -4.42
CA TRP A 68 -5.97 15.81 -3.10
C TRP A 68 -7.04 15.82 -2.00
N VAL A 69 -6.81 15.01 -0.97
CA VAL A 69 -7.55 15.05 0.30
C VAL A 69 -6.57 15.32 1.42
N LEU A 70 -6.86 16.32 2.23
CA LEU A 70 -6.06 16.69 3.39
C LEU A 70 -6.52 15.93 4.63
N PHE A 71 -5.58 15.35 5.34
CA PHE A 71 -5.77 14.71 6.61
C PHE A 71 -5.00 15.48 7.67
N ARG A 72 -5.61 15.69 8.83
CA ARG A 72 -4.97 16.31 9.98
C ARG A 72 -4.87 15.29 11.09
N ASP A 73 -3.67 15.05 11.59
CA ASP A 73 -3.46 14.17 12.73
C ASP A 73 -3.83 14.86 14.05
N ARG A 74 -3.58 14.19 15.18
CA ARG A 74 -3.88 14.72 16.52
C ARG A 74 -2.92 15.84 16.95
N GLU A 75 -1.74 15.90 16.36
CA GLU A 75 -0.70 16.90 16.63
C GLU A 75 -0.91 18.16 15.77
N GLY A 76 -1.83 18.10 14.81
CA GLY A 76 -2.15 19.19 13.90
C GLY A 76 -1.36 19.15 12.60
N HIS A 77 -0.51 18.14 12.38
CA HIS A 77 0.20 18.00 11.12
C HIS A 77 -0.78 17.65 10.00
N VAL A 78 -0.62 18.36 8.89
CA VAL A 78 -1.43 18.18 7.69
C VAL A 78 -0.66 17.37 6.66
N SER A 79 -1.28 16.30 6.19
CA SER A 79 -0.79 15.50 5.06
C SER A 79 -1.82 15.44 3.95
N ALA A 80 -1.36 15.60 2.72
CA ALA A 80 -2.16 15.50 1.52
C ALA A 80 -2.02 14.12 0.89
N LEU A 81 -3.17 13.52 0.60
CA LEU A 81 -3.29 12.21 -0.03
C LEU A 81 -3.80 12.36 -1.45
N LEU A 82 -3.04 11.85 -2.41
CA LEU A 82 -3.43 11.87 -3.83
C LEU A 82 -4.64 10.93 -4.07
N ARG A 83 -5.70 11.46 -4.66
CA ARG A 83 -6.88 10.70 -5.10
C ARG A 83 -6.61 9.99 -6.41
N ALA A 84 -7.51 9.07 -6.79
CA ALA A 84 -7.42 8.34 -8.05
C ALA A 84 -7.36 9.27 -9.29
N SER A 85 -8.09 10.39 -9.28
CA SER A 85 -8.05 11.38 -10.38
C SER A 85 -6.65 11.99 -10.55
N GLY A 86 -5.98 12.32 -9.44
CA GLY A 86 -4.60 12.83 -9.45
C GLY A 86 -3.59 11.75 -9.80
N ALA A 87 -3.77 10.54 -9.26
CA ALA A 87 -2.89 9.42 -9.53
C ALA A 87 -2.82 9.07 -11.01
N ALA A 88 -3.94 9.14 -11.73
CA ALA A 88 -3.98 8.94 -13.18
C ALA A 88 -3.11 9.98 -13.93
N LYS A 89 -3.09 11.24 -13.49
CA LYS A 89 -2.25 12.30 -14.08
C LYS A 89 -0.77 12.08 -13.76
N VAL A 90 -0.47 11.72 -12.51
CA VAL A 90 0.90 11.52 -12.02
C VAL A 90 1.56 10.27 -12.63
N ALA A 91 0.79 9.22 -12.89
CA ALA A 91 1.32 7.94 -13.39
C ALA A 91 2.19 8.11 -14.65
N GLY A 92 1.79 8.98 -15.58
CA GLY A 92 2.53 9.25 -16.82
C GLY A 92 3.93 9.83 -16.59
N TYR A 93 4.10 10.69 -15.59
CA TYR A 93 5.40 11.31 -15.27
C TYR A 93 6.45 10.31 -14.79
N TYR A 94 5.99 9.23 -14.14
CA TYR A 94 6.84 8.21 -13.55
C TYR A 94 6.91 6.93 -14.41
N GLY A 95 6.13 6.87 -15.50
CA GLY A 95 5.95 5.64 -16.27
C GLY A 95 5.40 4.51 -15.40
N VAL A 96 4.42 4.81 -14.54
CA VAL A 96 3.77 3.80 -13.69
C VAL A 96 2.79 3.00 -14.51
N VAL A 97 2.92 1.67 -14.45
CA VAL A 97 1.97 0.74 -15.05
C VAL A 97 1.50 -0.26 -14.01
N ILE A 98 0.23 -0.65 -14.11
CA ILE A 98 -0.46 -1.49 -13.15
C ILE A 98 -1.12 -2.64 -13.89
N ARG A 99 -1.01 -3.84 -13.34
CA ARG A 99 -1.60 -5.08 -13.89
C ARG A 99 -2.38 -5.80 -12.80
N PRO A 100 -3.67 -6.09 -13.00
CA PRO A 100 -4.41 -7.01 -12.14
C PRO A 100 -3.75 -8.39 -12.10
N ARG A 101 -3.71 -9.01 -10.91
CA ARG A 101 -3.34 -10.44 -10.74
C ARG A 101 -4.50 -11.41 -10.94
N GLY A 102 -5.69 -10.89 -11.22
CA GLY A 102 -6.91 -11.66 -11.40
C GLY A 102 -8.12 -10.74 -11.39
N ASP A 103 -9.29 -11.35 -11.31
CA ASP A 103 -10.55 -10.63 -11.23
C ASP A 103 -10.77 -9.97 -9.87
N VAL A 104 -11.65 -8.97 -9.86
CA VAL A 104 -12.11 -8.36 -8.61
C VAL A 104 -12.99 -9.36 -7.86
N VAL A 105 -12.57 -9.74 -6.67
CA VAL A 105 -13.31 -10.62 -5.78
C VAL A 105 -14.32 -9.78 -5.00
N VAL A 106 -15.59 -10.15 -5.05
CA VAL A 106 -16.63 -9.49 -4.24
C VAL A 106 -17.14 -10.45 -3.18
N ARG A 107 -17.03 -10.03 -1.93
CA ARG A 107 -17.47 -10.79 -0.75
C ARG A 107 -18.44 -9.99 0.09
N ARG A 108 -19.18 -10.68 0.95
CA ARG A 108 -19.96 -10.03 2.01
C ARG A 108 -19.01 -9.59 3.13
N GLY A 109 -19.23 -8.40 3.70
CA GLY A 109 -18.44 -7.95 4.84
C GLY A 109 -18.59 -8.88 6.05
N GLU A 110 -17.53 -9.04 6.84
CA GLU A 110 -17.45 -9.98 7.97
C GLU A 110 -18.55 -9.75 9.02
N ASP A 111 -18.96 -8.50 9.23
CA ASP A 111 -19.99 -8.12 10.21
C ASP A 111 -21.43 -8.29 9.68
N GLY A 112 -21.64 -9.12 8.65
CA GLY A 112 -22.90 -9.20 7.92
C GLY A 112 -23.25 -7.92 7.15
N GLY A 113 -22.31 -6.98 7.09
CA GLY A 113 -22.40 -5.69 6.42
C GLY A 113 -22.48 -5.80 4.89
N GLY A 114 -22.50 -4.63 4.24
CA GLY A 114 -22.57 -4.48 2.78
C GLY A 114 -21.44 -5.19 2.03
N LYS A 115 -21.52 -5.18 0.70
CA LYS A 115 -20.53 -5.84 -0.16
C LYS A 115 -19.16 -5.16 -0.06
N VAL A 116 -18.12 -5.96 -0.20
CA VAL A 116 -16.72 -5.52 -0.30
C VAL A 116 -16.12 -6.06 -1.59
N ALA A 117 -15.63 -5.18 -2.45
CA ALA A 117 -14.86 -5.56 -3.62
C ALA A 117 -13.37 -5.43 -3.30
N GLU A 118 -12.58 -6.43 -3.68
CA GLU A 118 -11.15 -6.52 -3.45
C GLU A 118 -10.43 -6.91 -4.73
N ILE A 119 -9.29 -6.28 -4.99
CA ILE A 119 -8.42 -6.59 -6.13
C ILE A 119 -6.97 -6.62 -5.68
N GLN A 120 -6.21 -7.56 -6.26
CA GLN A 120 -4.76 -7.62 -6.14
C GLN A 120 -4.12 -7.17 -7.45
N VAL A 121 -3.11 -6.30 -7.38
CA VAL A 121 -2.41 -5.76 -8.55
C VAL A 121 -0.89 -5.82 -8.38
N ASP A 122 -0.18 -5.95 -9.48
CA ASP A 122 1.24 -5.63 -9.61
C ASP A 122 1.39 -4.24 -10.21
N ALA A 123 2.42 -3.52 -9.78
CA ALA A 123 2.73 -2.21 -10.31
C ALA A 123 4.23 -2.02 -10.48
N ALA A 124 4.66 -1.30 -11.52
CA ALA A 124 6.05 -0.97 -11.76
C ALA A 124 6.20 0.51 -12.14
N CYS A 125 7.33 1.10 -11.78
CA CYS A 125 7.69 2.49 -12.09
C CYS A 125 8.95 2.49 -12.97
N ALA A 126 8.81 2.88 -14.23
CA ALA A 126 9.91 2.89 -15.18
C ALA A 126 11.03 3.88 -14.77
N VAL A 127 10.66 5.05 -14.24
CA VAL A 127 11.62 6.10 -13.85
C VAL A 127 12.48 5.66 -12.66
N LEU A 128 11.89 4.94 -11.71
CA LEU A 128 12.59 4.51 -10.48
C LEU A 128 13.19 3.11 -10.57
N GLY A 129 12.78 2.32 -11.57
CA GLY A 129 13.16 0.90 -11.65
C GLY A 129 12.62 0.06 -10.49
N THR A 130 11.54 0.50 -9.85
CA THR A 130 10.93 -0.18 -8.69
C THR A 130 9.62 -0.85 -9.07
N ALA A 131 9.28 -1.94 -8.38
CA ALA A 131 8.03 -2.65 -8.55
C ALA A 131 7.40 -3.05 -7.20
N ILE A 132 6.08 -3.19 -7.20
CA ILE A 132 5.28 -3.70 -6.10
C ILE A 132 4.55 -4.93 -6.62
N CYS A 133 4.69 -6.03 -5.90
CA CYS A 133 4.01 -7.28 -6.20
C CYS A 133 2.86 -7.52 -5.23
N GLY A 134 1.69 -7.89 -5.74
CA GLY A 134 0.56 -8.35 -4.95
C GLY A 134 -0.11 -7.28 -4.09
N LEU A 135 -0.10 -6.01 -4.52
CA LEU A 135 -0.76 -4.92 -3.81
C LEU A 135 -2.27 -5.13 -3.75
N VAL A 136 -2.81 -5.25 -2.53
CA VAL A 136 -4.25 -5.39 -2.31
C VAL A 136 -4.90 -4.02 -2.08
N ALA A 137 -6.03 -3.80 -2.74
CA ALA A 137 -6.95 -2.70 -2.47
C ALA A 137 -8.39 -3.20 -2.41
N SER A 138 -9.17 -2.60 -1.51
CA SER A 138 -10.57 -2.94 -1.32
C SER A 138 -11.46 -1.69 -1.27
N ARG A 139 -12.75 -1.89 -1.52
CA ARG A 139 -13.81 -0.88 -1.35
C ARG A 139 -15.07 -1.49 -0.77
N HIS A 140 -15.69 -0.74 0.14
CA HIS A 140 -16.94 -1.09 0.78
C HIS A 140 -18.12 -0.36 0.11
N GLU A 141 -19.25 -1.05 -0.06
CA GLU A 141 -20.50 -0.50 -0.63
C GLU A 141 -21.05 0.70 0.16
N GLY A 142 -20.78 0.73 1.47
CA GLY A 142 -21.18 1.83 2.35
C GLY A 142 -20.32 3.09 2.21
N GLU A 143 -19.23 3.07 1.44
CA GLU A 143 -18.40 4.25 1.22
C GLU A 143 -19.00 5.15 0.13
N GLN A 144 -18.94 6.47 0.33
CA GLN A 144 -19.33 7.42 -0.69
C GLN A 144 -18.18 7.62 -1.69
N PHE A 145 -18.12 6.78 -2.73
CA PHE A 145 -17.09 6.87 -3.78
C PHE A 145 -17.63 7.31 -5.15
N THR A 146 -18.94 7.22 -5.38
CA THR A 146 -19.57 7.62 -6.65
C THR A 146 -20.25 9.00 -6.60
N GLY A 147 -20.49 9.54 -5.41
CA GLY A 147 -21.34 10.71 -5.21
C GLY A 147 -22.83 10.49 -5.51
N ARG A 148 -23.24 9.25 -5.80
CA ARG A 148 -24.64 8.85 -6.01
C ARG A 148 -25.22 8.25 -4.74
N ASP A 149 -26.56 8.19 -4.69
CA ASP A 149 -27.26 7.47 -3.63
C ASP A 149 -26.80 6.01 -3.58
N HIS A 150 -26.51 5.49 -2.38
CA HIS A 150 -26.05 4.13 -2.15
C HIS A 150 -27.00 3.10 -2.74
N ALA A 151 -28.32 3.38 -2.78
CA ALA A 151 -29.31 2.51 -3.40
C ALA A 151 -29.08 2.29 -4.92
N THR A 152 -28.33 3.17 -5.57
CA THR A 152 -28.06 3.14 -7.02
C THR A 152 -26.65 2.65 -7.37
N VAL A 153 -25.82 2.35 -6.38
CA VAL A 153 -24.47 1.86 -6.59
C VAL A 153 -24.52 0.39 -6.99
N GLY A 154 -24.16 0.11 -8.24
CA GLY A 154 -24.12 -1.24 -8.77
C GLY A 154 -22.84 -1.99 -8.37
N LEU A 155 -22.88 -3.31 -8.53
CA LEU A 155 -21.70 -4.18 -8.31
C LEU A 155 -20.50 -3.74 -9.17
N GLU A 156 -20.75 -3.36 -10.42
CA GLU A 156 -19.70 -2.92 -11.35
C GLU A 156 -19.07 -1.59 -10.94
N ASP A 157 -19.83 -0.70 -10.30
CA ASP A 157 -19.28 0.53 -9.75
C ASP A 157 -18.34 0.24 -8.59
N LEU A 158 -18.71 -0.69 -7.72
CA LEU A 158 -17.88 -1.13 -6.60
C LEU A 158 -16.57 -1.76 -7.08
N LYS A 159 -16.62 -2.60 -8.13
CA LYS A 159 -15.42 -3.18 -8.76
C LYS A 159 -14.50 -2.11 -9.36
N LYS A 160 -15.05 -1.17 -10.14
CA LYS A 160 -14.29 -0.03 -10.69
C LYS A 160 -13.67 0.82 -9.59
N ALA A 161 -14.38 1.01 -8.48
CA ALA A 161 -13.87 1.75 -7.32
C ALA A 161 -12.69 1.01 -6.65
N ALA A 162 -12.74 -0.32 -6.52
CA ALA A 162 -11.61 -1.10 -6.02
C ALA A 162 -10.38 -0.95 -6.94
N TYR A 163 -10.57 -1.03 -8.25
CA TYR A 163 -9.48 -0.84 -9.23
C TYR A 163 -8.86 0.56 -9.16
N THR A 164 -9.67 1.62 -9.18
CA THR A 164 -9.18 3.00 -9.06
C THR A 164 -8.46 3.25 -7.72
N SER A 165 -8.81 2.51 -6.68
CA SER A 165 -8.14 2.57 -5.38
C SER A 165 -6.79 1.86 -5.38
N ALA A 166 -6.69 0.72 -6.08
CA ALA A 166 -5.42 0.06 -6.36
C ALA A 166 -4.49 1.01 -7.15
N LEU A 167 -5.00 1.66 -8.19
CA LEU A 167 -4.25 2.68 -8.96
C LEU A 167 -3.71 3.79 -8.07
N ALA A 168 -4.59 4.43 -7.30
CA ALA A 168 -4.19 5.52 -6.42
C ALA A 168 -3.16 5.07 -5.38
N LYS A 169 -3.31 3.87 -4.81
CA LYS A 169 -2.40 3.32 -3.81
C LYS A 169 -1.04 2.99 -4.42
N ALA A 170 -1.00 2.31 -5.57
CA ALA A 170 0.24 1.96 -6.26
C ALA A 170 1.05 3.21 -6.64
N VAL A 171 0.41 4.21 -7.27
CA VAL A 171 1.08 5.46 -7.66
C VAL A 171 1.63 6.19 -6.42
N ARG A 172 0.86 6.26 -5.33
CA ARG A 172 1.34 6.92 -4.09
C ARG A 172 2.54 6.22 -3.47
N ILE A 173 2.59 4.90 -3.49
CA ILE A 173 3.74 4.14 -2.95
C ILE A 173 4.93 4.30 -3.88
N LEU A 174 4.78 4.01 -5.16
CA LEU A 174 5.88 4.05 -6.15
C LEU A 174 6.47 5.45 -6.29
N CYS A 175 5.65 6.50 -6.33
CA CYS A 175 6.11 7.87 -6.54
C CYS A 175 6.48 8.60 -5.23
N GLY A 176 6.36 7.95 -4.07
CA GLY A 176 6.62 8.59 -2.76
C GLY A 176 5.63 9.70 -2.41
N LEU A 177 4.37 9.58 -2.85
CA LEU A 177 3.29 10.57 -2.65
C LEU A 177 2.22 10.08 -1.63
N SER A 178 2.62 9.22 -0.69
CA SER A 178 1.70 8.65 0.31
C SER A 178 1.31 9.65 1.43
N GLY A 179 2.02 10.77 1.55
CA GLY A 179 1.70 11.86 2.45
C GLY A 179 2.52 13.09 2.07
N VAL A 180 1.97 13.95 1.23
CA VAL A 180 2.63 15.16 0.73
C VAL A 180 2.34 16.31 1.68
N SER A 181 3.34 17.11 2.03
CA SER A 181 3.14 18.27 2.93
C SER A 181 2.35 19.37 2.21
N LEU A 182 1.69 20.25 2.98
CA LEU A 182 1.09 21.45 2.39
C LEU A 182 2.15 22.34 1.72
N SER A 183 3.35 22.40 2.28
CA SER A 183 4.48 23.15 1.72
C SER A 183 4.88 22.67 0.32
N ASP A 184 4.94 21.34 0.12
CA ASP A 184 5.23 20.74 -1.18
C ASP A 184 4.15 21.09 -2.20
N LEU A 185 2.87 21.02 -1.81
CA LEU A 185 1.75 21.40 -2.69
C LEU A 185 1.79 22.87 -3.05
N ALA A 186 1.97 23.73 -2.05
CA ALA A 186 2.03 25.19 -2.19
C ALA A 186 3.18 25.61 -3.12
N THR A 187 4.35 25.00 -2.93
CA THR A 187 5.53 25.21 -3.78
C THR A 187 5.27 24.78 -5.22
N ALA A 188 4.66 23.61 -5.44
CA ALA A 188 4.39 23.10 -6.78
C ALA A 188 3.26 23.85 -7.51
N TRP A 189 2.31 24.44 -6.78
CA TRP A 189 1.21 25.24 -7.33
C TRP A 189 1.46 26.75 -7.31
N GLU A 190 2.64 27.18 -6.87
CA GLU A 190 3.03 28.59 -6.77
C GLU A 190 2.00 29.41 -5.97
N CYS A 191 1.54 28.87 -4.84
CA CYS A 191 0.56 29.52 -3.96
C CYS A 191 0.98 29.47 -2.49
N SER A 192 0.23 30.13 -1.60
CA SER A 192 0.44 29.98 -0.15
C SER A 192 -0.09 28.64 0.36
N GLU A 193 0.46 28.15 1.47
CA GLU A 193 -0.04 26.94 2.15
C GLU A 193 -1.51 27.10 2.57
N GLU A 194 -1.91 28.29 3.04
CA GLU A 194 -3.30 28.59 3.37
C GLU A 194 -4.23 28.47 2.16
N SER A 195 -3.77 28.91 0.98
CA SER A 195 -4.52 28.78 -0.27
C SER A 195 -4.65 27.32 -0.68
N ALA A 196 -3.57 26.54 -0.60
CA ALA A 196 -3.60 25.10 -0.86
C ALA A 196 -4.56 24.38 0.10
N GLU A 197 -4.50 24.70 1.40
CA GLU A 197 -5.35 24.10 2.43
C GLU A 197 -6.84 24.40 2.24
N LYS A 198 -7.19 25.63 1.86
CA LYS A 198 -8.60 26.04 1.62
C LYS A 198 -9.20 25.40 0.36
N ARG A 199 -8.39 25.10 -0.65
CA ARG A 199 -8.87 24.63 -1.97
C ARG A 199 -8.99 23.11 -2.07
N CYS A 200 -8.26 22.34 -1.25
CA CYS A 200 -8.29 20.88 -1.30
C CYS A 200 -9.49 20.30 -0.54
N TYR A 201 -9.87 19.06 -0.86
CA TYR A 201 -10.86 18.33 -0.06
C TYR A 201 -10.32 18.04 1.35
N ARG A 202 -11.22 18.01 2.34
CA ARG A 202 -10.89 17.74 3.73
C ARG A 202 -11.35 16.35 4.13
N GLY A 203 -10.41 15.53 4.58
CA GLY A 203 -10.63 14.21 5.16
C GLY A 203 -10.77 14.26 6.67
N SER A 204 -10.37 13.18 7.35
CA SER A 204 -10.42 13.13 8.82
C SER A 204 -9.47 14.15 9.45
N GLY A 205 -9.88 14.70 10.60
CA GLY A 205 -9.11 15.69 11.38
C GLY A 205 -9.49 17.16 11.13
N TYR A 206 -10.31 17.43 10.12
CA TYR A 206 -10.67 18.79 9.69
C TYR A 206 -12.04 19.32 10.20
N GLY A 207 -12.58 18.72 11.26
CA GLY A 207 -13.83 19.15 11.89
C GLY A 207 -13.81 18.92 13.40
N LYS A 208 -14.45 19.81 14.16
CA LYS A 208 -14.64 19.66 15.61
C LYS A 208 -15.48 18.39 15.84
N SER A 209 -15.12 17.56 16.81
CA SER A 209 -15.94 16.42 17.22
C SER A 209 -17.39 16.80 17.55
N ALA A 210 -17.66 18.08 17.85
CA ALA A 210 -19.00 18.64 18.08
C ALA A 210 -19.86 18.82 16.81
N ASP A 211 -19.24 18.97 15.63
CA ASP A 211 -19.97 19.06 14.34
C ASP A 211 -20.21 17.68 13.71
N ARG A 212 -19.67 16.62 14.32
CA ARG A 212 -20.03 15.24 14.01
C ARG A 212 -21.35 14.91 14.72
N GLN A 213 -22.48 15.37 14.19
CA GLN A 213 -23.71 14.62 14.46
C GLN A 213 -23.44 13.18 14.01
N PRO A 214 -23.57 12.17 14.88
CA PRO A 214 -23.61 10.81 14.39
C PRO A 214 -24.76 10.79 13.39
N ALA A 215 -24.50 10.37 12.15
CA ALA A 215 -25.57 10.01 11.23
C ALA A 215 -26.53 9.14 12.06
N ALA A 216 -27.78 9.61 12.22
CA ALA A 216 -28.73 8.99 13.12
C ALA A 216 -28.70 7.50 12.86
N ARG A 217 -28.16 6.76 13.84
CA ARG A 217 -28.05 5.31 13.76
C ARG A 217 -29.49 4.84 13.48
N PRO A 218 -29.79 4.17 12.36
CA PRO A 218 -31.14 3.69 12.12
C PRO A 218 -31.54 2.88 13.34
N ALA A 219 -32.69 3.23 13.90
CA ALA A 219 -33.13 2.75 15.20
C ALA A 219 -32.90 1.22 15.30
N PRO A 220 -32.30 0.73 16.40
CA PRO A 220 -32.16 -0.71 16.59
C PRO A 220 -33.56 -1.33 16.49
N ARG A 221 -33.73 -2.30 15.60
CA ARG A 221 -34.91 -3.19 15.65
C ARG A 221 -34.91 -3.81 17.04
N ARG A 222 -35.91 -3.43 17.84
CA ARG A 222 -36.25 -4.11 19.08
C ARG A 222 -36.51 -5.56 18.71
N ASP A 223 -35.64 -6.46 19.19
CA ASP A 223 -35.94 -7.81 19.67
C ASP A 223 -34.63 -8.61 19.77
N ALA A 224 -33.84 -8.34 20.81
CA ALA A 224 -32.85 -9.28 21.33
C ALA A 224 -32.53 -8.93 22.80
N PRO A 225 -32.50 -9.90 23.72
CA PRO A 225 -32.31 -9.66 25.15
C PRO A 225 -30.86 -9.36 25.52
N ALA A 226 -30.70 -8.54 26.56
CA ALA A 226 -29.44 -8.05 27.09
C ALA A 226 -28.57 -9.17 27.70
N HIS A 227 -27.28 -9.19 27.36
CA HIS A 227 -26.24 -9.92 28.08
C HIS A 227 -25.24 -8.94 28.69
N ALA A 228 -24.73 -9.36 29.85
CA ALA A 228 -24.01 -8.61 30.86
C ALA A 228 -22.65 -8.02 30.42
N GLU A 229 -22.27 -6.94 31.11
CA GLU A 229 -20.94 -6.31 31.07
C GLU A 229 -19.84 -7.22 31.64
N PRO A 230 -18.59 -7.04 31.18
CA PRO A 230 -17.46 -7.23 32.07
C PRO A 230 -16.45 -6.07 32.04
N GLY A 231 -16.11 -5.61 33.24
CA GLY A 231 -14.74 -5.63 33.78
C GLY A 231 -13.70 -4.68 33.15
N GLU A 232 -13.41 -3.61 33.89
CA GLU A 232 -12.26 -2.72 33.70
C GLU A 232 -10.91 -3.48 33.70
N THR A 233 -10.02 -3.13 32.77
CA THR A 233 -8.59 -3.47 32.84
C THR A 233 -7.75 -2.22 32.57
N GLU A 234 -6.68 -2.05 33.34
CA GLU A 234 -5.77 -0.90 33.35
C GLU A 234 -5.13 -0.58 31.98
N PRO A 235 -4.79 0.69 31.70
CA PRO A 235 -4.19 1.10 30.43
C PRO A 235 -2.69 0.77 30.34
N ALA A 236 -2.31 0.13 29.24
CA ALA A 236 -0.92 -0.10 28.84
C ALA A 236 -0.23 1.20 28.36
N ASP A 237 1.10 1.23 28.52
CA ASP A 237 2.02 2.32 28.15
C ASP A 237 1.83 2.81 26.69
N PRO A 238 1.54 4.11 26.47
CA PRO A 238 1.28 4.68 25.14
C PRO A 238 2.52 4.80 24.24
N ASN A 239 3.74 4.50 24.74
CA ASN A 239 4.97 4.51 23.94
C ASN A 239 5.44 3.13 23.46
N ALA A 240 4.71 2.06 23.78
CA ALA A 240 4.99 0.75 23.21
C ALA A 240 4.62 0.74 21.70
N ARG A 241 5.63 0.75 20.82
CA ARG A 241 5.42 0.40 19.41
C ARG A 241 4.78 -1.00 19.37
N PRO A 242 3.71 -1.24 18.59
CA PRO A 242 3.21 -2.60 18.42
C PRO A 242 4.32 -3.39 17.74
N ALA A 243 5.03 -4.22 18.52
CA ALA A 243 5.90 -5.23 17.95
C ALA A 243 5.06 -6.03 16.95
N CYS A 244 5.59 -6.31 15.77
CA CYS A 244 5.06 -7.41 14.97
C CYS A 244 5.12 -8.65 15.87
N SER A 245 4.00 -9.04 16.48
CA SER A 245 3.92 -10.06 17.54
C SER A 245 4.07 -11.50 17.03
N TRP A 246 4.78 -11.67 15.91
CA TRP A 246 4.66 -12.83 15.04
C TRP A 246 5.92 -13.65 14.73
N PRO A 247 7.12 -13.46 15.32
CA PRO A 247 8.20 -14.40 15.06
C PRO A 247 7.90 -15.77 15.68
N GLY A 248 8.09 -16.83 14.89
CA GLY A 248 8.13 -18.22 15.35
C GLY A 248 6.79 -18.96 15.53
N LYS A 249 5.63 -18.31 15.32
CA LYS A 249 4.32 -18.97 15.43
C LYS A 249 3.83 -19.53 14.09
N PRO A 250 3.50 -20.83 13.99
CA PRO A 250 2.97 -21.41 12.76
C PRO A 250 1.54 -20.91 12.45
N ARG A 251 1.24 -20.70 11.17
CA ARG A 251 -0.09 -20.33 10.66
C ARG A 251 -0.40 -21.00 9.33
N LYS A 252 -1.68 -21.11 9.01
CA LYS A 252 -2.13 -21.59 7.71
C LYS A 252 -2.02 -20.48 6.66
N LEU A 253 -1.51 -20.81 5.49
CA LEU A 253 -1.35 -19.94 4.33
C LEU A 253 -2.59 -20.04 3.41
N PRO A 254 -2.77 -19.12 2.45
CA PRO A 254 -3.95 -19.11 1.56
C PRO A 254 -4.09 -20.36 0.68
N ASP A 255 -3.00 -21.08 0.43
CA ASP A 255 -2.93 -22.33 -0.32
C ASP A 255 -3.12 -23.58 0.56
N ASP A 256 -3.64 -23.40 1.78
CA ASP A 256 -3.78 -24.41 2.82
C ASP A 256 -2.47 -25.01 3.38
N SER A 257 -1.30 -24.53 2.96
CA SER A 257 -0.02 -24.93 3.52
C SER A 257 0.25 -24.27 4.88
N TRP A 258 1.31 -24.70 5.59
CA TRP A 258 1.72 -24.09 6.86
C TRP A 258 2.96 -23.20 6.66
N GLY A 259 2.93 -22.01 7.26
CA GLY A 259 4.05 -21.08 7.26
C GLY A 259 4.36 -20.49 8.63
N VAL A 260 5.50 -19.81 8.73
CA VAL A 260 5.99 -19.19 9.97
C VAL A 260 6.63 -17.83 9.66
N GLY A 261 6.46 -16.86 10.56
CA GLY A 261 7.18 -15.59 10.51
C GLY A 261 8.58 -15.74 11.07
N ILE A 262 9.60 -15.34 10.32
CA ILE A 262 11.02 -15.42 10.71
C ILE A 262 11.63 -14.03 10.60
N GLU A 263 12.32 -13.58 11.63
CA GLU A 263 13.07 -12.33 11.59
C GLU A 263 14.34 -12.50 10.75
N GLY A 264 14.70 -11.46 9.99
CA GLY A 264 15.88 -11.43 9.13
C GLY A 264 15.58 -11.77 7.67
N ASP A 265 16.55 -12.41 7.01
CA ASP A 265 16.53 -12.73 5.58
C ASP A 265 16.70 -14.24 5.35
N PRO A 266 15.75 -15.08 5.81
CA PRO A 266 15.81 -16.53 5.61
C PRO A 266 15.75 -16.88 4.12
N ARG A 267 16.45 -17.94 3.74
CA ARG A 267 16.49 -18.45 2.36
C ARG A 267 15.85 -19.83 2.27
N PRO A 268 15.30 -20.20 1.10
CA PRO A 268 14.95 -21.59 0.82
C PRO A 268 16.13 -22.53 1.13
N GLY A 269 15.87 -23.55 1.94
CA GLY A 269 16.90 -24.47 2.44
C GLY A 269 17.44 -24.16 3.84
N ASP A 270 17.15 -22.98 4.41
CA ASP A 270 17.55 -22.68 5.79
C ASP A 270 16.70 -23.45 6.80
N ASP A 271 17.34 -23.92 7.87
CA ASP A 271 16.67 -24.54 9.00
C ASP A 271 16.21 -23.50 10.02
N VAL A 272 14.93 -23.55 10.38
CA VAL A 272 14.29 -22.61 11.32
C VAL A 272 13.59 -23.35 12.45
N VAL A 273 13.63 -22.77 13.65
CA VAL A 273 12.94 -23.31 14.82
C VAL A 273 11.52 -22.77 14.87
N VAL A 274 10.54 -23.67 14.81
CA VAL A 274 9.12 -23.36 14.90
C VAL A 274 8.62 -23.73 16.29
N THR A 275 7.92 -22.81 16.96
CA THR A 275 7.39 -23.04 18.30
C THR A 275 5.86 -23.00 18.26
N SER A 276 5.22 -24.09 18.69
CA SER A 276 3.76 -24.17 18.83
C SER A 276 3.23 -23.23 19.91
N LYS A 277 1.91 -23.02 19.91
CA LYS A 277 1.21 -22.32 21.00
C LYS A 277 1.41 -22.97 22.38
N GLU A 278 1.67 -24.28 22.42
CA GLU A 278 1.95 -25.05 23.63
C GLU A 278 3.41 -24.97 24.10
N GLY A 279 4.27 -24.22 23.41
CA GLY A 279 5.69 -24.09 23.74
C GLY A 279 6.58 -25.24 23.28
N LYS A 280 6.04 -26.23 22.55
CA LYS A 280 6.87 -27.27 21.88
C LYS A 280 7.57 -26.66 20.67
N SER A 281 8.87 -26.89 20.56
CA SER A 281 9.70 -26.41 19.44
C SER A 281 10.25 -27.56 18.60
N TRP A 282 10.37 -27.35 17.30
CA TRP A 282 11.00 -28.30 16.36
C TRP A 282 11.63 -27.54 15.19
N THR A 283 12.61 -28.16 14.53
CA THR A 283 13.27 -27.59 13.35
C THR A 283 12.52 -27.95 12.07
N ARG A 284 12.41 -26.99 11.15
CA ARG A 284 11.89 -27.16 9.80
C ARG A 284 12.74 -26.43 8.79
N THR A 285 12.80 -26.96 7.58
CA THR A 285 13.48 -26.30 6.46
C THR A 285 12.51 -25.37 5.75
N VAL A 286 12.96 -24.16 5.45
CA VAL A 286 12.23 -23.17 4.65
C VAL A 286 12.09 -23.67 3.22
N ALA A 287 10.86 -23.82 2.73
CA ALA A 287 10.57 -24.19 1.35
C ALA A 287 10.61 -22.95 0.43
N GLU A 288 9.89 -21.90 0.80
CA GLU A 288 9.79 -20.66 0.04
C GLU A 288 9.58 -19.45 0.96
N VAL A 289 10.10 -18.29 0.56
CA VAL A 289 9.79 -17.00 1.20
C VAL A 289 8.59 -16.38 0.49
N VAL A 290 7.42 -16.43 1.14
CA VAL A 290 6.13 -15.99 0.57
C VAL A 290 6.00 -14.46 0.55
N SER A 291 6.53 -13.78 1.57
CA SER A 291 6.52 -12.31 1.63
C SER A 291 7.56 -11.79 2.62
N SER A 292 8.16 -10.64 2.35
CA SER A 292 9.05 -9.93 3.30
C SER A 292 8.51 -8.54 3.58
N ALA A 293 8.38 -8.18 4.86
CA ALA A 293 7.99 -6.84 5.28
C ALA A 293 8.54 -6.52 6.67
N GLY A 294 9.15 -5.35 6.83
CA GLY A 294 9.56 -4.84 8.14
C GLY A 294 10.58 -5.71 8.89
N GLY A 295 11.45 -6.41 8.16
CA GLY A 295 12.47 -7.30 8.76
C GLY A 295 11.94 -8.67 9.19
N VAL A 296 10.67 -9.00 8.87
CA VAL A 296 10.09 -10.33 9.08
C VAL A 296 9.70 -10.90 7.71
N CYS A 297 10.16 -12.13 7.46
CA CYS A 297 9.81 -12.93 6.30
C CYS A 297 8.77 -13.99 6.70
N LEU A 298 7.67 -14.03 5.97
CA LEU A 298 6.74 -15.14 6.01
C LEU A 298 7.27 -16.24 5.11
N CYS A 299 7.53 -17.41 5.67
CA CYS A 299 8.06 -18.55 4.91
C CYS A 299 7.10 -19.74 4.97
N SER A 300 6.96 -20.46 3.85
CA SER A 300 6.36 -21.79 3.83
C SER A 300 7.41 -22.82 4.24
N LEU A 301 6.97 -23.95 4.80
CA LEU A 301 7.86 -24.99 5.34
C LEU A 301 7.70 -26.29 4.56
N VAL A 302 8.80 -27.03 4.40
CA VAL A 302 8.76 -28.36 3.79
C VAL A 302 7.86 -29.29 4.64
N PRO A 303 6.91 -30.02 4.04
CA PRO A 303 6.08 -30.99 4.76
C PRO A 303 6.93 -32.02 5.48
N ASP A 304 6.58 -32.34 6.73
CA ASP A 304 7.27 -33.41 7.46
C ASP A 304 6.74 -34.77 6.99
N GLU A 305 7.53 -35.46 6.16
CA GLU A 305 7.19 -36.81 5.66
C GLU A 305 7.07 -37.85 6.80
N ARG A 306 7.45 -37.52 8.04
CA ARG A 306 7.43 -38.44 9.19
C ARG A 306 6.13 -38.43 10.01
N ARG A 307 5.07 -37.74 9.55
CA ARG A 307 3.71 -37.83 10.13
C ARG A 307 2.73 -38.45 9.14
N GLY A 308 2.97 -39.70 8.78
CA GLY A 308 1.96 -40.62 8.25
C GLY A 308 1.39 -41.48 9.36
#